data_AF-A0A7W9U2Q7-F1
#
_entry.id   AF-A0A7W9U2Q7-F1
#
_cell.length_a   1.000
_cell.length_b   1.000
_cell.length_c   1.000
_cell.angle_alpha   90.00
_cell.angle_beta   90.00
_cell.angle_gamma   90.00
#
_symmetry.space_group_name_H-M   'P 1'
#
loop_
_entity.id
_entity.type
_entity.pdbx_description
1 polymer ?
#
loop_
_entity_poly.entity_id
_entity_poly.type
_entity_poly.pdbx_seq_one_letter_code
_entity_poly.pdbx_strand_id
1 'polypeptide(L)'
;MKKMRTLVVILSIGIGITKTISPIPVLAGQSIKKQSRSSVEMGATKSLTNAQKKDLFVMLDCAMKIFRGDSQFVYDEIGFGDLKDIYSMPGAYWKQYHYYSSALPMMNIQVVTEPDPTNFSDDWALVPLVPVSFYLQFYSSVYGVDRRELEGHLALEAYWIDGEGGRHEGNSLPSFPPLLRQHVYRYRAKEQATSSRFPVDVDFFYFEPKDGDENREPSLYAIKITRSYPYITPEMRKKKREEEQQKKPD
;
A
#
# COMPACT_ATOMS: atom_id res chain seq x y z
N MET A 1 27.57 31.98 -13.41
CA MET A 1 26.93 30.74 -13.88
C MET A 1 27.50 29.56 -13.12
N LYS A 2 26.76 29.03 -12.14
CA LYS A 2 27.16 27.87 -11.31
C LYS A 2 26.05 26.81 -11.46
N LYS A 3 26.35 25.69 -12.10
CA LYS A 3 25.42 24.56 -12.27
C LYS A 3 25.37 23.79 -10.94
N MET A 4 24.24 23.85 -10.24
CA MET A 4 23.91 22.94 -9.14
C MET A 4 23.49 21.60 -9.74
N ARG A 5 24.22 20.53 -9.42
CA ARG A 5 23.81 19.15 -9.71
C ARG A 5 23.10 18.62 -8.47
N THR A 6 21.81 18.31 -8.61
CA THR A 6 21.00 17.63 -7.61
C THR A 6 21.51 16.20 -7.43
N LEU A 7 21.91 15.85 -6.21
CA LEU A 7 22.28 14.51 -5.81
C LEU A 7 21.00 13.77 -5.39
N VAL A 8 20.62 12.73 -6.15
CA VAL A 8 19.56 11.80 -5.77
C VAL A 8 20.19 10.75 -4.85
N VAL A 9 19.78 10.72 -3.58
CA VAL A 9 20.19 9.67 -2.62
C VAL A 9 19.24 8.50 -2.78
N ILE A 10 19.73 7.41 -3.39
CA ILE A 10 19.07 6.11 -3.41
C ILE A 10 19.50 5.37 -2.15
N LEU A 11 18.56 5.10 -1.25
CA LEU A 11 18.80 4.32 -0.04
C LEU A 11 18.76 2.82 -0.39
N SER A 12 19.93 2.25 -0.69
CA SER A 12 20.10 0.81 -0.88
C SER A 12 20.39 0.14 0.46
N ILE A 13 19.46 -0.67 0.97
CA ILE A 13 19.68 -1.51 2.16
C ILE A 13 20.47 -2.75 1.72
N GLY A 14 21.79 -2.68 1.82
CA GLY A 14 22.70 -3.81 1.70
C GLY A 14 23.03 -4.37 3.09
N ILE A 15 22.55 -5.57 3.40
CA ILE A 15 22.96 -6.30 4.60
C ILE A 15 24.30 -6.98 4.30
N GLY A 16 25.39 -6.35 4.75
CA GLY A 16 26.70 -6.98 4.86
C GLY A 16 26.78 -7.79 6.14
N ILE A 17 27.02 -9.09 6.03
CA ILE A 17 27.45 -9.92 7.17
C ILE A 17 28.88 -10.34 6.89
N THR A 18 29.82 -9.70 7.57
CA THR A 18 31.18 -10.22 7.75
C THR A 18 31.15 -11.26 8.86
N LYS A 19 31.57 -12.49 8.57
CA LYS A 19 32.03 -13.41 9.62
C LYS A 19 33.32 -14.11 9.19
N THR A 20 34.32 -13.84 10.01
CA THR A 20 35.63 -14.48 10.13
C THR A 20 35.52 -16.01 10.21
N ILE A 21 36.38 -16.67 9.45
CA ILE A 21 36.58 -18.12 9.39
C ILE A 21 37.51 -18.53 10.54
N SER A 22 37.07 -19.50 11.34
CA SER A 22 37.93 -20.35 12.16
C SER A 22 37.50 -21.80 11.94
N PRO A 23 38.42 -22.75 11.65
CA PRO A 23 38.09 -24.16 11.45
C PRO A 23 37.98 -24.89 12.80
N ILE A 24 37.55 -26.18 12.77
CA ILE A 24 37.70 -27.28 13.77
C ILE A 24 36.36 -28.06 13.91
N PRO A 25 36.32 -29.40 14.04
CA PRO A 25 36.95 -30.47 13.27
C PRO A 25 35.89 -31.47 12.73
N VAL A 26 36.32 -32.42 11.90
CA VAL A 26 35.51 -33.55 11.43
C VAL A 26 35.34 -34.58 12.56
N LEU A 27 34.09 -34.92 12.92
CA LEU A 27 33.77 -36.16 13.62
C LEU A 27 32.82 -36.99 12.75
N ALA A 28 33.23 -38.24 12.54
CA ALA A 28 32.60 -39.19 11.64
C ALA A 28 31.27 -39.73 12.17
N GLY A 29 30.33 -39.93 11.23
CA GLY A 29 29.54 -41.14 11.17
C GLY A 29 28.27 -41.21 12.03
N GLN A 30 27.19 -40.59 11.55
CA GLN A 30 25.86 -41.21 11.63
C GLN A 30 25.10 -40.99 10.32
N SER A 31 24.69 -42.11 9.72
CA SER A 31 23.95 -42.19 8.46
C SER A 31 22.55 -41.60 8.63
N ILE A 32 22.37 -40.35 8.20
CA ILE A 32 21.05 -39.76 8.01
C ILE A 32 20.65 -40.03 6.57
N LYS A 33 19.57 -40.81 6.40
CA LYS A 33 18.91 -41.05 5.12
C LYS A 33 18.80 -39.73 4.35
N LYS A 34 19.39 -39.67 3.15
CA LYS A 34 19.14 -38.63 2.15
C LYS A 34 17.65 -38.65 1.80
N GLN A 35 16.85 -37.91 2.55
CA GLN A 35 15.56 -37.45 2.07
C GLN A 35 15.90 -36.30 1.12
N SER A 36 15.79 -36.58 -0.18
CA SER A 36 15.92 -35.54 -1.20
C SER A 36 14.97 -34.41 -0.82
N ARG A 37 15.52 -33.24 -0.48
CA ARG A 37 14.77 -31.99 -0.56
C ARG A 37 14.40 -31.85 -2.03
N SER A 38 13.19 -32.31 -2.35
CA SER A 38 12.53 -31.85 -3.56
C SER A 38 12.45 -30.33 -3.44
N SER A 39 12.77 -29.69 -4.55
CA SER A 39 12.59 -28.27 -4.77
C SER A 39 11.32 -27.78 -4.09
N VAL A 40 11.45 -26.69 -3.33
CA VAL A 40 10.33 -25.92 -2.80
C VAL A 40 9.37 -25.69 -3.96
N GLU A 41 8.21 -26.33 -3.93
CA GLU A 41 7.06 -25.92 -4.73
C GLU A 41 6.78 -24.47 -4.34
N MET A 42 7.09 -23.53 -5.23
CA MET A 42 6.49 -22.21 -5.17
C MET A 42 4.98 -22.43 -5.19
N GLY A 43 4.35 -22.14 -4.04
CA GLY A 43 3.08 -22.70 -3.61
C GLY A 43 1.95 -22.57 -4.62
N ALA A 44 1.07 -23.58 -4.59
CA ALA A 44 -0.18 -23.62 -5.33
C ALA A 44 -0.88 -22.26 -5.30
N THR A 45 -1.05 -21.66 -6.48
CA THR A 45 -1.86 -20.46 -6.67
C THR A 45 -3.31 -20.81 -6.31
N LYS A 46 -3.88 -20.12 -5.33
CA LYS A 46 -5.20 -20.45 -4.77
C LYS A 46 -6.21 -19.41 -5.25
N SER A 47 -7.27 -19.86 -5.91
CA SER A 47 -8.44 -19.02 -6.18
C SER A 47 -9.18 -18.74 -4.89
N LEU A 48 -9.68 -17.52 -4.71
CA LEU A 48 -10.55 -17.19 -3.58
C LEU A 48 -11.88 -17.94 -3.71
N THR A 49 -12.41 -18.41 -2.58
CA THR A 49 -13.81 -18.87 -2.56
C THR A 49 -14.75 -17.67 -2.68
N ASN A 50 -16.01 -17.90 -3.07
CA ASN A 50 -17.02 -16.83 -3.14
C ASN A 50 -17.20 -16.11 -1.79
N ALA A 51 -17.10 -16.83 -0.67
CA ALA A 51 -17.17 -16.23 0.66
C ALA A 51 -15.97 -15.30 0.91
N GLN A 52 -14.75 -15.76 0.65
CA GLN A 52 -13.54 -14.95 0.78
C GLN A 52 -13.56 -13.72 -0.12
N LYS A 53 -14.05 -13.89 -1.35
CA LYS A 53 -14.23 -12.79 -2.30
C LYS A 53 -15.22 -11.76 -1.78
N LYS A 54 -16.35 -12.19 -1.23
CA LYS A 54 -17.32 -11.30 -0.58
C LYS A 54 -16.69 -10.54 0.59
N ASP A 55 -15.93 -11.21 1.44
CA ASP A 55 -15.27 -10.58 2.58
C ASP A 55 -14.20 -9.56 2.16
N LEU A 56 -13.49 -9.84 1.05
CA LEU A 56 -12.57 -8.87 0.43
C LEU A 56 -13.32 -7.60 0.02
N PHE A 57 -14.45 -7.74 -0.69
CA PHE A 57 -15.24 -6.57 -1.11
C PHE A 57 -15.78 -5.75 0.07
N VAL A 58 -16.26 -6.42 1.12
CA VAL A 58 -16.72 -5.74 2.36
C VAL A 58 -15.57 -4.95 3.01
N MET A 59 -14.36 -5.51 3.03
CA MET A 59 -13.18 -4.84 3.54
C MET A 59 -12.81 -3.62 2.71
N LEU A 60 -12.86 -3.74 1.38
CA LEU A 60 -12.59 -2.63 0.48
C LEU A 60 -13.64 -1.52 0.60
N ASP A 61 -14.92 -1.86 0.85
CA ASP A 61 -15.96 -0.85 1.14
C ASP A 61 -15.66 -0.09 2.43
N CYS A 62 -15.21 -0.79 3.47
CA CYS A 62 -14.79 -0.17 4.73
C CYS A 62 -13.60 0.78 4.51
N ALA A 63 -12.59 0.34 3.75
CA ALA A 63 -11.45 1.17 3.39
C ALA A 63 -11.88 2.39 2.57
N MET A 64 -12.71 2.22 1.54
CA MET A 64 -13.18 3.34 0.73
C MET A 64 -13.96 4.37 1.54
N LYS A 65 -14.83 3.96 2.46
CA LYS A 65 -15.55 4.89 3.35
C LYS A 65 -14.60 5.73 4.19
N ILE A 66 -13.59 5.09 4.78
CA ILE A 66 -12.60 5.79 5.60
C ILE A 66 -11.79 6.77 4.76
N PHE A 67 -11.31 6.33 3.60
CA PHE A 67 -10.45 7.14 2.72
C PHE A 67 -11.22 8.25 2.01
N ARG A 68 -12.50 8.03 1.69
CA ARG A 68 -13.40 9.10 1.25
C ARG A 68 -13.73 10.08 2.38
N GLY A 69 -13.65 9.67 3.64
CA GLY A 69 -14.02 10.54 4.78
C GLY A 69 -15.47 10.37 5.21
N ASP A 70 -16.16 9.37 4.66
CA ASP A 70 -17.52 8.95 5.06
C ASP A 70 -17.52 8.27 6.44
N SER A 71 -16.35 7.87 6.94
CA SER A 71 -16.18 7.21 8.23
C SER A 71 -14.84 7.60 8.87
N GLN A 72 -14.82 7.68 10.20
CA GLN A 72 -13.59 7.91 10.95
C GLN A 72 -12.71 6.67 10.95
N PHE A 73 -11.39 6.87 10.98
CA PHE A 73 -10.44 5.78 11.21
C PHE A 73 -10.29 5.57 12.72
N VAL A 74 -10.90 4.52 13.25
CA VAL A 74 -10.75 4.05 14.63
C VAL A 74 -10.01 2.71 14.56
N TYR A 75 -8.75 2.69 15.02
CA TYR A 75 -7.81 1.64 14.64
C TYR A 75 -8.15 0.25 15.21
N ASP A 76 -8.96 0.17 16.27
CA ASP A 76 -9.37 -1.06 16.98
C ASP A 76 -10.84 -1.44 16.75
N GLU A 77 -11.62 -0.58 16.09
CA GLU A 77 -13.05 -0.79 15.81
C GLU A 77 -13.35 -0.77 14.30
N ILE A 78 -12.46 -1.39 13.52
CA ILE A 78 -12.48 -1.32 12.05
C ILE A 78 -12.77 -2.66 11.39
N GLY A 79 -13.47 -2.64 10.26
CA GLY A 79 -13.86 -3.82 9.50
C GLY A 79 -12.71 -4.55 8.78
N PHE A 80 -11.47 -4.42 9.24
CA PHE A 80 -10.28 -5.05 8.65
C PHE A 80 -9.88 -6.36 9.35
N GLY A 81 -10.47 -6.66 10.50
CA GLY A 81 -10.12 -7.80 11.34
C GLY A 81 -9.45 -7.35 12.64
N ASP A 82 -8.67 -8.25 13.23
CA ASP A 82 -8.03 -8.02 14.52
C ASP A 82 -6.75 -7.19 14.35
N LEU A 83 -6.59 -6.16 15.17
CA LEU A 83 -5.35 -5.40 15.23
C LEU A 83 -4.22 -6.30 15.77
N LYS A 84 -3.16 -6.47 14.97
CA LYS A 84 -2.02 -7.31 15.29
C LYS A 84 -0.90 -6.52 15.96
N ASP A 85 -0.51 -5.41 15.33
CA ASP A 85 0.55 -4.56 15.84
C ASP A 85 0.39 -3.12 15.31
N ILE A 86 1.09 -2.21 15.99
CA ILE A 86 1.26 -0.83 15.58
C ILE A 86 2.77 -0.56 15.52
N TYR A 87 3.25 -0.19 14.35
CA TYR A 87 4.63 0.18 14.11
C TYR A 87 4.79 1.69 13.97
N SER A 88 5.83 2.22 14.61
CA SER A 88 6.33 3.59 14.44
C SER A 88 7.81 3.61 14.79
N MET A 89 8.60 4.38 14.05
CA MET A 89 9.99 4.63 14.44
C MET A 89 10.07 5.63 15.61
N PRO A 90 11.11 5.58 16.46
CA PRO A 90 11.35 6.63 17.44
C PRO A 90 11.47 8.01 16.77
N GLY A 91 10.69 8.98 17.25
CA GLY A 91 10.64 10.34 16.68
C GLY A 91 9.86 10.47 15.38
N ALA A 92 9.25 9.39 14.87
CA ALA A 92 8.32 9.49 13.75
C ALA A 92 6.96 10.01 14.21
N TYR A 93 6.35 10.86 13.38
CA TYR A 93 4.99 11.37 13.58
C TYR A 93 3.95 10.58 12.76
N TRP A 94 4.32 9.41 12.24
CA TRP A 94 3.41 8.53 11.50
C TRP A 94 3.23 7.22 12.25
N LYS A 95 2.14 6.51 11.98
CA LYS A 95 1.87 5.18 12.52
C LYS A 95 1.45 4.24 11.41
N GLN A 96 1.86 2.99 11.52
CA GLN A 96 1.46 1.92 10.63
C GLN A 96 0.76 0.83 11.45
N TYR A 97 -0.47 0.52 11.08
CA TYR A 97 -1.33 -0.44 11.77
C TYR A 97 -1.42 -1.71 10.93
N HIS A 98 -1.14 -2.85 11.53
CA HIS A 98 -1.26 -4.15 10.87
C HIS A 98 -2.46 -4.92 11.39
N TYR A 99 -3.21 -5.53 10.46
CA TYR A 99 -4.41 -6.30 10.78
C TYR A 99 -4.28 -7.74 10.33
N TYR A 100 -4.94 -8.63 11.06
CA TYR A 100 -5.15 -10.02 10.71
C TYR A 100 -6.64 -10.28 10.47
N SER A 101 -6.98 -10.92 9.35
CA SER A 101 -8.34 -11.35 9.05
C SER A 101 -8.41 -12.87 9.02
N SER A 102 -9.23 -13.47 9.88
CA SER A 102 -9.47 -14.92 9.89
C SER A 102 -10.21 -15.41 8.64
N ALA A 103 -11.03 -14.55 8.03
CA ALA A 103 -11.70 -14.81 6.76
C ALA A 103 -10.70 -14.84 5.57
N LEU A 104 -9.64 -14.04 5.67
CA LEU A 104 -8.62 -13.87 4.63
C LEU A 104 -7.20 -14.06 5.21
N PRO A 105 -6.86 -15.28 5.67
CA PRO A 105 -5.66 -15.52 6.47
C PRO A 105 -4.35 -15.44 5.67
N MET A 106 -4.45 -15.33 4.34
CA MET A 106 -3.30 -15.26 3.42
C MET A 106 -2.97 -13.83 2.98
N MET A 107 -3.39 -12.84 3.77
CA MET A 107 -3.18 -11.43 3.49
C MET A 107 -2.40 -10.73 4.59
N ASN A 108 -1.70 -9.67 4.19
CA ASN A 108 -1.16 -8.63 5.04
C ASN A 108 -1.96 -7.35 4.77
N ILE A 109 -2.59 -6.81 5.82
CA ILE A 109 -3.43 -5.61 5.74
C ILE A 109 -2.76 -4.53 6.57
N GLN A 110 -2.56 -3.36 5.96
CA GLN A 110 -1.85 -2.24 6.55
C GLN A 110 -2.61 -0.94 6.35
N VAL A 111 -2.62 -0.10 7.37
CA VAL A 111 -3.03 1.31 7.26
C VAL A 111 -1.89 2.18 7.75
N VAL A 112 -1.53 3.19 6.97
CA VAL A 112 -0.58 4.21 7.39
C VAL A 112 -1.34 5.50 7.67
N THR A 113 -1.04 6.11 8.81
CA THR A 113 -1.50 7.44 9.18
C THR A 113 -0.34 8.39 9.34
N GLU A 114 -0.51 9.63 8.89
CA GLU A 114 0.47 10.70 9.02
C GLU A 114 -0.19 11.95 9.64
N PRO A 115 0.59 12.93 10.11
CA PRO A 115 0.06 14.20 10.61
C PRO A 115 -0.75 14.89 9.52
N ASP A 116 -1.95 15.37 9.85
CA ASP A 116 -2.84 16.06 8.92
C ASP A 116 -2.08 17.16 8.15
N PRO A 117 -1.88 17.00 6.84
CA PRO A 117 -1.10 17.95 6.06
C PRO A 117 -1.78 19.32 5.94
N THR A 118 -3.06 19.40 6.30
CA THR A 118 -3.83 20.65 6.36
C THR A 118 -3.84 21.32 7.72
N ASN A 119 -3.20 20.72 8.73
CA ASN A 119 -2.92 21.38 10.00
C ASN A 119 -1.54 22.05 9.95
N PHE A 120 -1.50 23.37 10.11
CA PHE A 120 -0.28 24.18 9.95
C PHE A 120 0.48 24.42 11.25
N SER A 121 0.20 23.69 12.33
CA SER A 121 0.97 23.78 13.58
C SER A 121 2.47 23.49 13.34
N ASP A 122 3.34 24.22 14.04
CA ASP A 122 4.78 23.87 14.12
C ASP A 122 5.04 22.72 15.08
N ASP A 123 4.15 22.51 16.05
CA ASP A 123 4.25 21.40 16.97
C ASP A 123 3.57 20.17 16.35
N TRP A 124 4.37 19.34 15.71
CA TRP A 124 3.95 18.11 15.06
C TRP A 124 3.38 17.08 16.03
N ALA A 125 3.69 17.17 17.33
CA ALA A 125 3.14 16.27 18.34
C ALA A 125 1.65 16.56 18.63
N LEU A 126 1.18 17.77 18.31
CA LEU A 126 -0.21 18.20 18.49
C LEU A 126 -1.06 18.04 17.22
N VAL A 127 -0.44 17.67 16.09
CA VAL A 127 -1.14 17.49 14.83
C VAL A 127 -1.86 16.13 14.83
N PRO A 128 -3.19 16.09 14.59
CA PRO A 128 -3.92 14.84 14.49
C PRO A 128 -3.38 13.94 13.37
N LEU A 129 -3.35 12.64 13.62
CA LEU A 129 -3.00 11.66 12.59
C LEU A 129 -4.24 11.34 11.74
N VAL A 130 -4.04 11.29 10.43
CA VAL A 130 -5.08 10.99 9.44
C VAL A 130 -4.60 9.85 8.54
N PRO A 131 -5.50 8.97 8.06
CA PRO A 131 -5.13 7.91 7.14
C PRO A 131 -4.62 8.50 5.82
N VAL A 132 -3.49 7.99 5.34
CA VAL A 132 -2.86 8.37 4.06
C VAL A 132 -2.84 7.22 3.07
N SER A 133 -2.66 5.98 3.53
CA SER A 133 -2.71 4.81 2.66
C SER A 133 -3.23 3.56 3.37
N PHE A 134 -3.99 2.77 2.63
CA PHE A 134 -4.39 1.40 2.96
C PHE A 134 -3.72 0.48 1.95
N TYR A 135 -3.13 -0.59 2.43
CA TYR A 135 -2.45 -1.57 1.60
C TYR A 135 -2.86 -2.98 2.01
N LEU A 136 -3.42 -3.71 1.06
CA LEU A 136 -3.78 -5.11 1.19
C LEU A 136 -2.92 -5.90 0.22
N GLN A 137 -2.17 -6.86 0.73
CA GLN A 137 -1.26 -7.68 -0.04
C GLN A 137 -1.47 -9.15 0.26
N PHE A 138 -1.56 -9.98 -0.76
CA PHE A 138 -1.60 -11.43 -0.61
C PHE A 138 -0.17 -11.98 -0.46
N TYR A 139 0.04 -12.96 0.42
CA TYR A 139 1.34 -13.65 0.52
C TYR A 139 1.69 -14.43 -0.75
N SER A 140 0.68 -14.84 -1.51
CA SER A 140 0.79 -15.40 -2.86
C SER A 140 -0.38 -14.87 -3.67
N SER A 141 -0.15 -14.48 -4.94
CA SER A 141 -1.23 -13.92 -5.75
C SER A 141 -2.37 -14.91 -5.94
N VAL A 142 -3.59 -14.38 -6.10
CA VAL A 142 -4.82 -15.16 -6.15
C VAL A 142 -5.54 -14.98 -7.48
N TYR A 143 -6.19 -16.04 -7.96
CA TYR A 143 -7.08 -15.97 -9.13
C TYR A 143 -8.54 -15.74 -8.69
N GLY A 144 -9.40 -15.44 -9.66
CA GLY A 144 -10.85 -15.33 -9.45
C GLY A 144 -11.33 -13.96 -8.96
N VAL A 145 -10.45 -12.95 -8.96
CA VAL A 145 -10.81 -11.54 -8.72
C VAL A 145 -10.54 -10.75 -9.99
N ASP A 146 -11.59 -10.55 -10.79
CA ASP A 146 -11.52 -9.80 -12.03
C ASP A 146 -11.33 -8.30 -11.73
N ARG A 147 -10.45 -7.67 -12.51
CA ARG A 147 -10.15 -6.25 -12.44
C ARG A 147 -11.41 -5.42 -12.67
N ARG A 148 -12.25 -5.80 -13.65
CA ARG A 148 -13.49 -5.07 -13.97
C ARG A 148 -14.51 -5.12 -12.85
N GLU A 149 -14.54 -6.21 -12.11
CA GLU A 149 -15.40 -6.35 -10.94
C GLU A 149 -14.97 -5.39 -9.82
N LEU A 150 -13.66 -5.27 -9.56
CA LEU A 150 -13.12 -4.28 -8.63
C LEU A 150 -13.39 -2.84 -9.08
N GLU A 151 -13.18 -2.55 -10.37
CA GLU A 151 -13.47 -1.24 -10.97
C GLU A 151 -14.92 -0.81 -10.74
N GLY A 152 -15.86 -1.71 -11.04
CA GLY A 152 -17.29 -1.49 -10.86
C GLY A 152 -17.68 -1.34 -9.40
N HIS A 153 -17.19 -2.24 -8.53
CA HIS A 153 -17.51 -2.26 -7.11
C HIS A 153 -17.04 -0.99 -6.39
N LEU A 154 -15.82 -0.53 -6.67
CA LEU A 154 -15.24 0.65 -6.00
C LEU A 154 -15.64 1.99 -6.66
N ALA A 155 -16.41 1.93 -7.75
CA ALA A 155 -16.79 3.07 -8.57
C ALA A 155 -15.56 3.89 -9.00
N LEU A 156 -14.73 3.27 -9.84
CA LEU A 156 -13.48 3.87 -10.33
C LEU A 156 -13.68 4.56 -11.69
N GLU A 157 -12.86 5.58 -11.95
CA GLU A 157 -12.83 6.31 -13.22
C GLU A 157 -11.87 5.67 -14.23
N ALA A 158 -12.14 5.84 -15.52
CA ALA A 158 -11.30 5.36 -16.62
C ALA A 158 -10.03 6.22 -16.86
N TYR A 159 -9.64 7.03 -15.87
CA TYR A 159 -8.46 7.87 -15.88
C TYR A 159 -7.79 7.87 -14.52
N TRP A 160 -6.58 8.40 -14.45
CA TRP A 160 -5.90 8.73 -13.21
C TRP A 160 -5.21 10.08 -13.28
N ILE A 161 -4.79 10.59 -12.12
CA ILE A 161 -4.08 11.86 -12.00
C ILE A 161 -2.71 11.59 -11.38
N ASP A 162 -1.65 12.14 -11.98
CA ASP A 162 -0.29 12.02 -11.47
C ASP A 162 0.01 13.01 -10.34
N GLY A 163 1.21 12.92 -9.76
CA GLY A 163 1.63 13.79 -8.67
C GLY A 163 1.80 15.27 -9.06
N GLU A 164 1.83 15.58 -10.37
CA GLU A 164 1.89 16.94 -10.91
C GLU A 164 0.50 17.49 -11.25
N GLY A 165 -0.55 16.68 -11.08
CA GLY A 165 -1.94 17.04 -11.42
C GLY A 165 -2.32 16.73 -12.88
N GLY A 166 -1.43 16.09 -13.63
CA GLY A 166 -1.67 15.66 -15.01
C GLY A 166 -2.67 14.51 -15.05
N ARG A 167 -3.73 14.65 -15.87
CA ARG A 167 -4.72 13.60 -16.12
C ARG A 167 -4.22 12.67 -17.24
N HIS A 168 -4.27 11.37 -16.98
CA HIS A 168 -3.88 10.31 -17.91
C HIS A 168 -5.08 9.42 -18.21
N GLU A 169 -5.40 9.28 -19.49
CA GLU A 169 -6.45 8.38 -19.96
C GLU A 169 -5.96 6.94 -19.99
N GLY A 170 -6.85 6.02 -19.63
CA GLY A 170 -6.49 4.62 -19.40
C GLY A 170 -5.77 4.44 -18.07
N ASN A 171 -5.88 3.23 -17.52
CA ASN A 171 -5.45 2.97 -16.15
C ASN A 171 -4.23 2.05 -16.06
N SER A 172 -3.78 1.48 -17.18
CA SER A 172 -2.59 0.65 -17.24
C SER A 172 -1.33 1.52 -17.07
N LEU A 173 -0.51 1.20 -16.06
CA LEU A 173 0.79 1.82 -15.88
C LEU A 173 1.87 0.98 -16.57
N PRO A 174 2.98 1.60 -17.02
CA PRO A 174 4.13 0.88 -17.52
C PRO A 174 4.67 -0.09 -16.46
N SER A 175 4.79 -1.38 -16.79
CA SER A 175 5.39 -2.39 -15.90
C SER A 175 6.87 -2.10 -15.66
N PHE A 176 7.28 -1.95 -14.40
CA PHE A 176 8.68 -1.77 -14.02
C PHE A 176 9.01 -2.41 -12.65
N PRO A 177 10.11 -3.19 -12.51
CA PRO A 177 10.95 -3.74 -13.58
C PRO A 177 10.22 -4.88 -14.34
N PRO A 178 10.47 -5.04 -15.65
CA PRO A 178 9.75 -6.00 -16.51
C PRO A 178 9.90 -7.46 -16.06
N LEU A 179 10.93 -7.79 -15.28
CA LEU A 179 11.23 -9.15 -14.81
C LEU A 179 10.15 -9.74 -13.89
N LEU A 180 9.34 -8.91 -13.24
CA LEU A 180 8.33 -9.40 -12.30
C LEU A 180 7.00 -9.77 -12.95
N ARG A 181 6.81 -9.48 -14.26
CA ARG A 181 5.51 -9.62 -14.97
C ARG A 181 4.34 -9.01 -14.19
N GLN A 182 4.64 -8.01 -13.37
CA GLN A 182 3.67 -7.31 -12.57
C GLN A 182 3.09 -6.18 -13.43
N HIS A 183 1.77 -6.17 -13.52
CA HIS A 183 1.01 -5.11 -14.15
C HIS A 183 0.32 -4.28 -13.07
N VAL A 184 0.47 -2.97 -13.15
CA VAL A 184 -0.16 -2.04 -12.20
C VAL A 184 -1.24 -1.27 -12.93
N TYR A 185 -2.42 -1.23 -12.33
CA TYR A 185 -3.50 -0.39 -12.79
C TYR A 185 -3.78 0.69 -11.77
N ARG A 186 -3.82 1.96 -12.18
CA ARG A 186 -4.08 3.10 -11.32
C ARG A 186 -5.36 3.80 -11.73
N TYR A 187 -6.19 4.14 -10.75
CA TYR A 187 -7.49 4.76 -10.94
C TYR A 187 -7.68 5.94 -10.00
N ARG A 188 -8.47 6.91 -10.44
CA ARG A 188 -9.14 7.84 -9.55
C ARG A 188 -10.50 7.26 -9.13
N ALA A 189 -10.80 7.27 -7.84
CA ALA A 189 -12.14 6.94 -7.37
C ALA A 189 -13.12 8.06 -7.74
N LYS A 190 -14.33 7.69 -8.16
CA LYS A 190 -15.39 8.67 -8.47
C LYS A 190 -15.66 9.56 -7.27
N GLU A 191 -15.81 10.86 -7.55
CA GLU A 191 -16.20 11.84 -6.56
C GLU A 191 -17.64 11.55 -6.10
N GLN A 192 -17.84 11.51 -4.78
CA GLN A 192 -19.17 11.41 -4.21
C GLN A 192 -19.63 12.82 -3.85
N ALA A 193 -20.87 13.15 -4.21
CA ALA A 193 -21.43 14.51 -4.14
C ALA A 193 -21.40 15.16 -2.74
N THR A 194 -21.15 14.41 -1.66
CA THR A 194 -21.41 14.87 -0.29
C THR A 194 -20.32 14.64 0.74
N SER A 195 -19.18 14.01 0.43
CA SER A 195 -18.40 13.43 1.54
C SER A 195 -16.88 13.44 1.47
N SER A 196 -16.25 13.62 0.30
CA SER A 196 -14.78 13.54 0.23
C SER A 196 -14.07 14.87 0.08
N ARG A 197 -13.37 15.30 1.13
CA ARG A 197 -12.51 16.50 1.12
C ARG A 197 -11.29 16.34 0.21
N PHE A 198 -10.85 15.11 -0.01
CA PHE A 198 -9.65 14.81 -0.78
C PHE A 198 -9.92 13.67 -1.74
N PRO A 199 -9.48 13.77 -3.01
CA PRO A 199 -9.60 12.66 -3.95
C PRO A 199 -8.94 11.38 -3.44
N VAL A 200 -9.44 10.23 -3.88
CA VAL A 200 -8.90 8.92 -3.53
C VAL A 200 -8.38 8.23 -4.79
N ASP A 201 -7.16 7.71 -4.70
CA ASP A 201 -6.51 6.94 -5.74
C ASP A 201 -6.47 5.46 -5.36
N VAL A 202 -6.65 4.58 -6.33
CA VAL A 202 -6.65 3.14 -6.14
C VAL A 202 -5.70 2.48 -7.13
N ASP A 203 -4.75 1.69 -6.63
CA ASP A 203 -3.83 0.90 -7.43
C ASP A 203 -4.15 -0.60 -7.26
N PHE A 204 -4.26 -1.32 -8.38
CA PHE A 204 -4.31 -2.77 -8.41
C PHE A 204 -3.01 -3.33 -8.95
N PHE A 205 -2.50 -4.36 -8.28
CA PHE A 205 -1.25 -5.03 -8.65
C PHE A 205 -1.60 -6.46 -9.06
N TYR A 206 -1.47 -6.76 -10.36
CA TYR A 206 -1.69 -8.09 -10.92
C TYR A 206 -0.37 -8.68 -11.41
N PHE A 207 -0.24 -10.01 -11.35
CA PHE A 207 0.77 -10.73 -12.11
C PHE A 207 0.15 -11.31 -13.37
N GLU A 208 0.77 -10.98 -14.51
CA GLU A 208 0.41 -11.55 -15.79
C GLU A 208 0.76 -13.05 -15.84
N PRO A 209 0.02 -13.84 -16.64
CA PRO A 209 0.37 -15.22 -16.92
C PRO A 209 1.79 -15.35 -17.46
N LYS A 210 2.37 -16.55 -17.32
CA LYS A 210 3.68 -16.79 -17.89
C LYS A 210 3.58 -16.92 -19.41
N ASP A 211 4.59 -16.46 -20.15
CA ASP A 211 4.70 -16.73 -21.59
C ASP A 211 4.48 -18.23 -21.87
N GLY A 212 3.58 -18.54 -22.81
CA GLY A 212 3.13 -19.91 -23.10
C GLY A 212 1.93 -20.40 -22.27
N ASP A 213 1.41 -19.57 -21.36
CA ASP A 213 0.23 -19.83 -20.54
C ASP A 213 -0.79 -18.69 -20.67
N GLU A 214 -0.90 -18.12 -21.88
CA GLU A 214 -1.72 -16.95 -22.21
C GLU A 214 -3.22 -17.17 -21.95
N ASN A 215 -3.65 -18.42 -21.80
CA ASN A 215 -5.02 -18.79 -21.46
C ASN A 215 -5.31 -18.69 -19.95
N ARG A 216 -4.31 -18.49 -19.09
CA ARG A 216 -4.55 -18.23 -17.67
C ARG A 216 -4.97 -16.80 -17.45
N GLU A 217 -5.81 -16.60 -16.44
CA GLU A 217 -6.18 -15.28 -15.98
C GLU A 217 -5.01 -14.63 -15.21
N PRO A 218 -4.87 -13.29 -15.26
CA PRO A 218 -3.99 -12.57 -14.35
C PRO A 218 -4.35 -12.85 -12.88
N SER A 219 -3.35 -12.89 -12.00
CA SER A 219 -3.56 -13.11 -10.56
C SER A 219 -3.38 -11.82 -9.76
N LEU A 220 -4.31 -11.52 -8.86
CA LEU A 220 -4.27 -10.34 -8.00
C LEU A 220 -3.23 -10.54 -6.89
N TYR A 221 -2.32 -9.59 -6.75
CA TYR A 221 -1.26 -9.60 -5.74
C TYR A 221 -1.51 -8.60 -4.60
N ALA A 222 -1.97 -7.40 -4.94
CA ALA A 222 -2.21 -6.36 -3.95
C ALA A 222 -3.22 -5.32 -4.43
N ILE A 223 -3.78 -4.59 -3.48
CA ILE A 223 -4.59 -3.40 -3.68
C ILE A 223 -4.05 -2.31 -2.76
N LYS A 224 -3.85 -1.11 -3.30
CA LYS A 224 -3.48 0.07 -2.53
C LYS A 224 -4.54 1.15 -2.72
N ILE A 225 -5.02 1.72 -1.61
CA ILE A 225 -5.92 2.88 -1.61
C ILE A 225 -5.16 4.02 -0.97
N THR A 226 -5.09 5.17 -1.64
CA THR A 226 -4.31 6.33 -1.17
C THR A 226 -5.19 7.56 -1.19
N ARG A 227 -5.14 8.36 -0.13
CA ARG A 227 -5.79 9.66 -0.13
C ARG A 227 -4.84 10.70 -0.73
N SER A 228 -5.32 11.41 -1.73
CA SER A 228 -4.55 12.40 -2.50
C SER A 228 -4.54 13.75 -1.76
N TYR A 229 -3.72 13.84 -0.71
CA TYR A 229 -3.54 15.10 0.01
C TYR A 229 -2.76 16.13 -0.81
N PRO A 230 -3.06 17.43 -0.66
CA PRO A 230 -2.28 18.47 -1.31
C PRO A 230 -0.84 18.47 -0.80
N TYR A 231 0.12 18.56 -1.72
CA TYR A 231 1.52 18.77 -1.36
C TYR A 231 1.71 20.18 -0.76
N ILE A 232 2.18 20.24 0.48
CA ILE A 232 2.38 21.51 1.20
C ILE A 232 3.79 21.53 1.77
N THR A 233 4.62 22.43 1.24
CA THR A 233 6.01 22.63 1.72
C THR A 233 6.05 23.35 3.07
N PRO A 234 7.15 23.27 3.83
CA PRO A 234 7.31 24.03 5.08
C PRO A 234 7.08 25.54 4.91
N GLU A 235 7.55 26.13 3.81
CA GLU A 235 7.33 27.55 3.50
C GLU A 235 5.85 27.87 3.27
N MET A 236 5.14 27.01 2.54
CA MET A 236 3.68 27.14 2.34
C MET A 236 2.93 27.02 3.67
N ARG A 237 3.35 26.12 4.57
CA ARG A 237 2.75 25.99 5.91
C ARG A 237 2.94 27.26 6.73
N LYS A 238 4.18 27.80 6.75
CA LYS A 238 4.48 29.05 7.46
C LYS A 238 3.60 30.19 6.96
N LYS A 239 3.53 30.39 5.64
CA LYS A 239 2.71 31.43 5.03
C LYS A 239 1.23 31.27 5.39
N LYS A 240 0.66 30.06 5.28
CA LYS A 240 -0.74 29.80 5.65
C LYS A 240 -1.01 30.07 7.13
N ARG A 241 -0.07 29.76 8.01
CA ARG A 241 -0.20 30.07 9.44
C ARG A 241 -0.21 31.57 9.72
N GLU A 242 0.68 32.32 9.08
CA GLU A 242 0.70 33.79 9.18
C GLU A 242 -0.64 34.39 8.68
N GLU A 243 -1.18 33.85 7.58
CA GLU A 243 -2.52 34.23 7.08
C GLU A 243 -3.65 33.88 8.08
N GLU A 244 -3.59 32.74 8.76
CA GLU A 244 -4.58 32.34 9.78
C GLU A 244 -4.50 33.20 11.04
N GLN A 245 -3.28 33.58 11.46
CA GLN A 245 -3.07 34.44 12.63
C GLN A 245 -3.55 35.88 12.36
N GLN A 246 -3.37 36.39 11.14
CA GLN A 246 -3.89 37.71 10.75
C GLN A 246 -5.42 37.76 10.62
N LYS A 247 -6.08 36.61 10.42
CA LYS A 247 -7.54 36.51 10.29
C LYS A 247 -8.29 36.37 11.61
N LYS A 248 -7.60 36.13 12.73
CA LYS A 248 -8.23 36.15 14.06
C LYS A 248 -8.32 37.60 14.54
N PRO A 249 -9.52 38.20 14.67
CA PRO A 249 -9.65 39.49 15.33
C PRO A 249 -9.33 39.34 16.83
N ASP A 250 -8.75 40.39 17.40
CA ASP A 250 -8.45 40.52 18.84
C ASP A 250 -9.70 40.33 19.74
#